data_AF-A0A7W8VEL8-F1
#
_entry.id   AF-A0A7W8VEL8-F1
#
_cell.length_a   1.000
_cell.length_b   1.000
_cell.length_c   1.000
_cell.angle_alpha   90.00
_cell.angle_beta   90.00
_cell.angle_gamma   90.00
#
_symmetry.space_group_name_H-M   'P 1'
#
loop_
_entity.id
_entity.type
_entity.pdbx_description
1 polymer ?
#
loop_
_entity_poly.entity_id
_entity_poly.type
_entity_poly.pdbx_seq_one_letter_code
_entity_poly.pdbx_strand_id
1 'polypeptide(L)'
;MTAPRRRTAGRRRASPGAVIATDRHPCPELREAFGPRGWTFFRTGRGHEEPVVHAVFARTLPHSGALGLREHIAAPLSRLPDEVDRQAVAIEGHAKVCRKCSQIFEMACRSAMGTLLP
;
A
#
# COMPACT_ATOMS: atom_id res chain seq x y z
N MET A 1 -6.17 -56.90 -14.76
CA MET A 1 -7.03 -56.04 -15.60
C MET A 1 -7.94 -55.23 -14.69
N THR A 2 -7.92 -53.90 -14.84
CA THR A 2 -9.02 -52.94 -14.54
C THR A 2 -9.32 -52.65 -13.05
N ALA A 3 -8.69 -51.65 -12.40
CA ALA A 3 -8.89 -50.18 -12.40
C ALA A 3 -9.76 -49.66 -11.21
N PRO A 4 -9.47 -48.46 -10.65
CA PRO A 4 -9.78 -48.09 -9.26
C PRO A 4 -11.08 -47.28 -9.08
N ARG A 5 -11.65 -47.36 -7.85
CA ARG A 5 -12.87 -46.65 -7.44
C ARG A 5 -12.64 -45.13 -7.36
N ARG A 6 -13.58 -44.41 -7.98
CA ARG A 6 -13.66 -42.96 -8.17
C ARG A 6 -13.78 -42.19 -6.84
N ARG A 7 -12.97 -41.14 -6.68
CA ARG A 7 -13.16 -40.05 -5.73
C ARG A 7 -14.45 -39.29 -6.07
N THR A 8 -15.39 -39.23 -5.14
CA THR A 8 -16.51 -38.29 -5.18
C THR A 8 -16.00 -36.89 -4.83
N ALA A 9 -15.95 -36.01 -5.82
CA ALA A 9 -15.70 -34.60 -5.64
C ALA A 9 -16.89 -33.97 -4.88
N GLY A 10 -16.65 -33.62 -3.62
CA GLY A 10 -17.56 -32.79 -2.83
C GLY A 10 -17.73 -31.43 -3.51
N ARG A 11 -18.90 -31.26 -4.12
CA ARG A 11 -19.39 -30.02 -4.75
C ARG A 11 -19.43 -28.93 -3.68
N ARG A 12 -18.39 -28.07 -3.61
CA ARG A 12 -18.44 -26.86 -2.78
C ARG A 12 -19.57 -25.98 -3.30
N ARG A 13 -20.63 -25.82 -2.50
CA ARG A 13 -21.66 -24.81 -2.74
C ARG A 13 -20.96 -23.45 -2.74
N ALA A 14 -20.93 -22.79 -3.89
CA ALA A 14 -20.65 -21.37 -3.95
C ALA A 14 -21.79 -20.67 -3.18
N SER A 15 -21.45 -20.05 -2.05
CA SER A 15 -22.38 -19.19 -1.33
C SER A 15 -22.73 -18.00 -2.23
N PRO A 16 -24.02 -17.78 -2.57
CA PRO A 16 -24.44 -16.59 -3.28
C PRO A 16 -24.47 -15.43 -2.27
N GLY A 17 -23.48 -14.55 -2.35
CA GLY A 17 -23.39 -13.40 -1.42
C GLY A 17 -22.01 -12.76 -1.31
N ALA A 18 -20.96 -13.34 -1.92
CA ALA A 18 -19.71 -12.60 -2.10
C ALA A 18 -19.94 -11.54 -3.19
N VAL A 19 -20.39 -10.36 -2.76
CA VAL A 19 -20.22 -9.13 -3.52
C VAL A 19 -18.73 -9.06 -3.84
N ILE A 20 -18.36 -9.38 -5.08
CA ILE A 20 -17.02 -9.11 -5.59
C ILE A 20 -16.92 -7.60 -5.56
N ALA A 21 -16.30 -7.07 -4.50
CA ALA A 21 -16.04 -5.65 -4.36
C ALA A 21 -15.18 -5.24 -5.56
N THR A 22 -15.84 -4.65 -6.54
CA THR A 22 -15.22 -4.07 -7.71
C THR A 22 -14.37 -2.88 -7.24
N ASP A 23 -13.09 -3.15 -7.10
CA ASP A 23 -11.98 -2.22 -7.34
C ASP A 23 -12.07 -0.85 -6.65
N ARG A 24 -11.96 -0.82 -5.30
CA ARG A 24 -11.78 0.42 -4.55
C ARG A 24 -10.59 0.24 -3.60
N HIS A 25 -9.55 1.03 -3.85
CA HIS A 25 -8.36 1.09 -3.02
C HIS A 25 -8.71 1.03 -1.52
N PRO A 26 -7.98 0.27 -0.69
CA PRO A 26 -8.41 -0.06 0.68
C PRO A 26 -8.64 1.15 1.59
N CYS A 27 -8.06 2.29 1.23
CA CYS A 27 -8.25 3.61 1.84
C CYS A 27 -8.21 4.68 0.72
N PRO A 28 -9.35 5.05 0.09
CA PRO A 28 -9.36 6.04 -0.99
C PRO A 28 -8.97 7.44 -0.50
N GLU A 29 -9.39 7.82 0.71
CA GLU A 29 -9.11 9.15 1.30
C GLU A 29 -7.60 9.34 1.50
N LEU A 30 -6.91 8.30 1.95
CA LEU A 30 -5.46 8.33 2.12
C LEU A 30 -4.73 8.39 0.78
N ARG A 31 -5.24 7.68 -0.24
CA ARG A 31 -4.68 7.73 -1.59
C ARG A 31 -4.79 9.14 -2.17
N GLU A 32 -5.93 9.79 -2.03
CA GLU A 32 -6.14 11.16 -2.51
C GLU A 32 -5.22 12.16 -1.80
N ALA A 33 -5.09 12.03 -0.47
CA ALA A 33 -4.26 12.94 0.33
C ALA A 33 -2.75 12.76 0.12
N PHE A 34 -2.27 11.51 0.00
CA PHE A 34 -0.83 11.20 0.07
C PHE A 34 -0.28 10.52 -1.18
N GLY A 35 -1.13 10.06 -2.11
CA GLY A 35 -0.71 9.55 -3.42
C GLY A 35 0.11 10.57 -4.21
N PRO A 36 -0.31 11.84 -4.32
CA PRO A 36 0.49 12.89 -4.94
C PRO A 36 1.84 13.17 -4.24
N ARG A 37 2.01 12.66 -3.02
CA ARG A 37 3.22 12.77 -2.18
C ARG A 37 4.05 11.48 -2.19
N GLY A 38 3.74 10.54 -3.08
CA GLY A 38 4.51 9.32 -3.33
C GLY A 38 4.15 8.11 -2.47
N TRP A 39 3.01 8.13 -1.76
CA TRP A 39 2.59 7.04 -0.89
C TRP A 39 1.52 6.15 -1.51
N THR A 40 1.66 4.84 -1.30
CA THR A 40 0.69 3.81 -1.63
C THR A 40 0.17 3.14 -0.37
N PHE A 41 -1.07 2.64 -0.39
CA PHE A 41 -1.66 2.04 0.80
C PHE A 41 -2.27 0.67 0.52
N PHE A 42 -2.11 -0.24 1.48
CA PHE A 42 -2.82 -1.51 1.49
C PHE A 42 -3.19 -1.91 2.91
N ARG A 43 -4.20 -2.76 3.04
CA ARG A 43 -4.69 -3.24 4.34
C ARG A 43 -4.28 -4.68 4.56
N THR A 44 -3.87 -4.99 5.77
CA THR A 44 -3.69 -6.36 6.26
C THR A 44 -4.55 -6.58 7.51
N GLY A 45 -4.85 -7.85 7.79
CA GLY A 45 -5.75 -8.26 8.86
C GLY A 45 -6.74 -9.33 8.38
N ARG A 46 -7.10 -10.27 9.26
CA ARG A 46 -8.10 -11.31 8.97
C ARG A 46 -9.17 -11.30 10.06
N GLY A 47 -10.44 -11.36 9.67
CA GLY A 47 -11.55 -11.59 10.61
C GLY A 47 -11.90 -10.36 11.47
N HIS A 48 -11.94 -10.54 12.79
CA HIS A 48 -12.41 -9.56 13.78
C HIS A 48 -11.30 -8.66 14.37
N GLU A 49 -10.06 -8.76 13.90
CA GLU A 49 -8.95 -7.92 14.36
C GLU A 49 -9.05 -6.48 13.81
N GLU A 50 -8.51 -5.51 14.54
CA GLU A 50 -8.41 -4.13 14.06
C GLU A 50 -7.53 -4.11 12.79
N PRO A 51 -8.05 -3.60 11.65
CA PRO A 51 -7.33 -3.64 10.39
C PRO A 51 -6.09 -2.74 10.44
N VAL A 52 -4.93 -3.32 10.14
CA VAL A 52 -3.67 -2.58 10.02
C VAL A 52 -3.58 -2.04 8.59
N VAL A 53 -3.33 -0.74 8.47
CA VAL A 53 -3.08 -0.10 7.19
C VAL A 53 -1.56 0.09 7.04
N HIS A 54 -1.06 -0.29 5.88
CA HIS A 54 0.33 -0.12 5.49
C HIS A 54 0.41 1.07 4.54
N ALA A 55 1.23 2.05 4.86
CA ALA A 55 1.65 3.11 3.96
C ALA A 55 3.07 2.83 3.49
N VAL A 56 3.28 2.75 2.18
CA VAL A 56 4.58 2.48 1.56
C VAL A 56 4.92 3.58 0.57
N PHE A 57 6.08 4.20 0.76
CA PHE A 57 6.65 5.15 -0.17
C PHE A 57 7.08 4.41 -1.44
N ALA A 58 6.62 4.88 -2.60
CA ALA A 58 6.63 4.09 -3.83
C ALA A 58 8.02 3.84 -4.44
N ARG A 59 9.07 4.47 -3.89
CA ARG A 59 10.47 4.31 -4.31
C ARG A 59 11.40 4.38 -3.10
N THR A 60 12.50 3.65 -3.15
CA THR A 60 13.50 3.70 -2.08
C THR A 60 14.39 4.94 -2.19
N LEU A 61 14.44 5.74 -1.13
CA LEU A 61 15.30 6.89 -0.96
C LEU A 61 16.72 6.43 -0.56
N PRO A 62 17.77 7.04 -1.11
CA PRO A 62 19.13 6.81 -0.67
C PRO A 62 19.28 7.29 0.77
N HIS A 63 19.88 6.45 1.62
CA HIS A 63 20.20 6.81 3.00
C HIS A 63 18.99 7.22 3.85
N SER A 64 17.78 6.70 3.57
CA SER A 64 16.56 6.97 4.33
C SER A 64 16.77 6.80 5.84
N GLY A 65 17.45 5.72 6.26
CA GLY A 65 17.79 5.48 7.66
C GLY A 65 18.70 6.54 8.30
N ALA A 66 19.69 7.08 7.57
CA ALA A 66 20.57 8.12 8.09
C ALA A 66 19.86 9.48 8.24
N LEU A 67 18.77 9.68 7.48
CA LEU A 67 17.92 10.87 7.52
C LEU A 67 16.74 10.72 8.50
N GLY A 68 16.61 9.57 9.18
CA GLY A 68 15.46 9.27 10.03
C GLY A 68 14.13 9.15 9.27
N LEU A 69 14.19 8.93 7.96
CA LEU A 69 13.01 8.81 7.09
C LEU A 69 12.52 7.36 7.10
N ARG A 70 11.21 7.21 7.31
CA ARG A 70 10.53 5.92 7.24
C ARG A 70 9.77 5.83 5.92
N GLU A 71 10.05 4.76 5.17
CA GLU A 71 9.45 4.51 3.86
C GLU A 71 8.29 3.51 3.94
N HIS A 72 8.15 2.85 5.08
CA HIS A 72 7.05 1.96 5.38
C HIS A 72 6.55 2.24 6.80
N ILE A 73 5.25 2.48 6.92
CA ILE A 73 4.55 2.66 8.19
C ILE A 73 3.39 1.68 8.22
N ALA A 74 3.25 0.92 9.30
CA ALA A 74 2.11 0.03 9.54
C ALA A 74 1.45 0.44 10.85
N ALA A 75 0.20 0.89 10.78
CA ALA A 75 -0.54 1.37 11.94
C ALA A 75 -2.05 1.22 11.74
N PRO A 76 -2.85 1.30 12.82
CA PRO A 76 -4.29 1.50 12.70
C PRO A 76 -4.62 2.77 11.91
N LEU A 77 -5.74 2.75 11.19
CA LEU A 77 -6.18 3.88 10.34
C LEU A 77 -6.30 5.20 11.12
N SER A 78 -6.62 5.15 12.41
CA SER A 78 -6.76 6.33 13.28
C SER A 78 -5.44 7.08 13.51
N ARG A 79 -4.29 6.40 13.43
CA ARG A 79 -2.96 7.00 13.68
C ARG A 79 -2.15 7.20 12.42
N LEU A 80 -2.45 6.44 11.37
CA LEU A 80 -1.66 6.43 10.14
C LEU A 80 -1.55 7.81 9.45
N PRO A 81 -2.62 8.63 9.32
CA PRO A 81 -2.53 9.92 8.63
C PRO A 81 -1.45 10.84 9.22
N ASP A 82 -1.42 10.98 10.54
CA ASP A 82 -0.46 11.86 11.23
C ASP A 82 0.97 11.34 11.15
N GLU A 83 1.16 10.02 11.08
CA GLU A 83 2.48 9.42 10.88
C GLU A 83 2.99 9.62 9.46
N VAL A 84 2.12 9.41 8.47
CA VAL A 84 2.44 9.56 7.05
C VAL A 84 2.69 11.02 6.71
N ASP A 85 1.88 11.94 7.22
CA ASP A 85 2.05 13.37 6.98
C ASP A 85 3.42 13.86 7.48
N ARG A 86 3.80 13.50 8.72
CA ARG A 86 5.12 13.84 9.26
C ARG A 86 6.27 13.33 8.39
N GLN A 87 6.17 12.10 7.90
CA GLN A 87 7.19 11.53 7.02
C GLN A 87 7.18 12.17 5.63
N ALA A 88 6.01 12.45 5.08
CA ALA A 88 5.87 13.10 3.79
C ALA A 88 6.47 14.52 3.80
N VAL A 89 6.21 15.31 4.86
CA VAL A 89 6.81 16.64 5.05
C VAL A 89 8.33 16.54 5.13
N ALA A 90 8.87 15.57 5.86
CA ALA A 90 10.31 15.39 6.00
C ALA A 90 10.98 14.99 4.65
N ILE A 91 10.36 14.07 3.92
CA ILE A 91 10.82 13.65 2.59
C ILE A 91 10.79 14.83 1.61
N GLU A 92 9.69 15.57 1.55
CA GLU A 92 9.54 16.74 0.67
C GLU A 92 10.54 17.85 1.01
N GLY A 93 10.73 18.14 2.30
CA GLY A 93 11.71 19.10 2.78
C GLY A 93 13.13 18.73 2.34
N HIS A 94 13.50 17.45 2.47
CA HIS A 94 14.81 16.98 2.04
C HIS A 94 14.96 16.97 0.50
N ALA A 95 13.91 16.56 -0.22
CA ALA A 95 13.91 16.52 -1.68
C ALA A 95 14.17 17.89 -2.30
N LYS A 96 13.72 18.99 -1.66
CA LYS A 96 13.98 20.37 -2.11
C LYS A 96 15.47 20.76 -2.12
N VAL A 97 16.29 20.12 -1.30
CA VAL A 97 17.71 20.47 -1.14
C VAL A 97 18.68 19.41 -1.68
N CYS A 98 18.19 18.19 -1.94
CA CYS A 98 18.99 17.09 -2.45
C CYS A 98 18.51 16.65 -3.84
N ARG A 99 19.29 16.98 -4.88
CA ARG A 99 18.96 16.66 -6.28
C ARG A 99 18.67 15.17 -6.51
N LYS A 100 19.44 14.29 -5.87
CA LYS A 100 19.26 12.83 -5.99
C LYS A 100 17.91 12.39 -5.40
N CYS A 101 17.56 12.91 -4.23
CA CYS A 101 16.29 12.59 -3.57
C CYS A 101 15.09 13.25 -4.28
N SER A 102 15.26 14.44 -4.88
CA SER A 102 14.24 15.10 -5.71
C SER A 102 13.78 14.20 -6.86
N GLN A 103 14.73 13.64 -7.61
CA GLN A 103 14.42 12.78 -8.75
C GLN A 103 13.64 11.52 -8.32
N ILE A 104 14.05 10.91 -7.21
CA ILE A 104 13.41 9.72 -6.67
C ILE A 104 12.01 10.05 -6.13
N PHE A 105 11.86 11.21 -5.47
CA PHE A 105 10.57 11.70 -4.99
C PHE A 105 9.58 11.92 -6.15
N GLU A 106 9.99 12.59 -7.21
CA GLU A 106 9.15 12.78 -8.41
C GLU A 106 8.72 11.44 -9.03
N MET A 107 9.64 10.47 -9.12
CA MET A 107 9.32 9.12 -9.58
C MET A 107 8.32 8.43 -8.65
N ALA A 108 8.48 8.56 -7.33
CA ALA A 108 7.56 7.99 -6.36
C ALA A 108 6.16 8.58 -6.50
N CYS A 109 6.03 9.89 -6.67
CA CYS A 109 4.75 10.57 -6.88
C CYS A 109 4.02 10.03 -8.12
N ARG A 110 4.74 9.86 -9.24
CA ARG A 110 4.16 9.26 -10.46
C ARG A 110 3.77 7.79 -10.25
N SER A 111 4.59 7.01 -9.57
CA SER A 111 4.29 5.60 -9.30
C SER A 111 3.06 5.43 -8.41
N ALA A 112 2.96 6.21 -7.33
CA ALA A 112 1.85 6.15 -6.39
C ALA A 112 0.51 6.53 -7.02
N MET A 113 0.53 7.47 -7.96
CA MET A 113 -0.67 7.89 -8.71
C MET A 113 -1.05 6.92 -9.84
N GLY A 114 -0.26 5.87 -10.09
CA GLY A 114 -0.48 4.94 -11.19
C GLY A 114 -0.11 5.51 -12.57
N THR A 115 0.63 6.62 -12.62
CA THR A 115 1.12 7.26 -13.85
C THR A 115 2.41 6.65 -14.38
N LEU A 116 2.93 5.61 -13.73
CA LEU A 116 3.96 4.72 -14.26
C LEU A 116 3.36 3.31 -14.41
N LEU A 117 2.78 3.04 -15.58
CA LEU A 117 2.75 1.67 -16.13
C LEU A 117 4.18 1.33 -16.60
N PRO A 118 4.56 0.04 -16.60
CA PRO A 118 5.93 -0.43 -16.85
C PRO A 118 6.57 0.13 -18.13
#